data_AF-A0A5J4PIX4-F1
#
_entry.id   AF-A0A5J4PIX4-F1
#
_cell.length_a   1.000
_cell.length_b   1.000
_cell.length_c   1.000
_cell.angle_alpha   90.00
_cell.angle_beta   90.00
_cell.angle_gamma   90.00
#
_symmetry.space_group_name_H-M   'P 1'
#
loop_
_entity.id
_entity.type
_entity.pdbx_description
1 polymer ?
#
loop_
_entity_poly.entity_id
_entity_poly.type
_entity_poly.pdbx_seq_one_letter_code
_entity_poly.pdbx_strand_id
1 'polypeptide(L)'
;MNRKIDMKLGKYKTSGNCSFFDEQEIKEKLREIGNPLEKIIEVIDFEMFLSLLETQMLNHNKKNNAGANPFDVVMMFKIMILQRYYGLGDSQIEYQIIDRISFKSFLGLSNGDKVPDEKTVWAFRESITNKGVIEKLFAAFTDFLESKGFLMNEPPFGCGWTQTSPIGNSCSNSLCPPIEHSFDERA
;
A
#
# COMPACT_ATOMS: atom_id res chain seq x y z
N MET A 1 18.38 23.46 -42.01
CA MET A 1 16.98 23.08 -42.36
C MET A 1 16.18 22.97 -41.07
N ASN A 2 15.44 24.01 -40.70
CA ASN A 2 14.56 23.99 -39.53
C ASN A 2 13.21 23.38 -39.93
N ARG A 3 12.94 22.14 -39.54
CA ARG A 3 11.60 21.57 -39.65
C ARG A 3 10.73 22.13 -38.52
N LYS A 4 9.86 23.09 -38.84
CA LYS A 4 8.70 23.43 -38.00
C LYS A 4 7.81 22.19 -37.90
N ILE A 5 7.62 21.67 -36.69
CA ILE A 5 6.60 20.68 -36.42
C ILE A 5 5.33 21.46 -36.10
N ASP A 6 4.47 21.66 -37.10
CA ASP A 6 3.12 22.17 -36.88
C ASP A 6 2.26 21.04 -36.29
N MET A 7 2.20 20.94 -34.97
CA MET A 7 1.25 20.06 -34.29
C MET A 7 -0.15 20.64 -34.42
N LYS A 8 -0.93 20.13 -35.37
CA LYS A 8 -2.37 20.40 -35.45
C LYS A 8 -3.04 19.85 -34.20
N LEU A 9 -3.44 20.71 -33.25
CA LEU A 9 -4.32 20.31 -32.15
C LEU A 9 -5.68 19.90 -32.73
N GLY A 10 -5.96 18.60 -32.72
CA GLY A 10 -7.30 18.09 -32.97
C GLY A 10 -8.25 18.62 -31.90
N LYS A 11 -9.38 19.20 -32.31
CA LYS A 11 -10.42 19.66 -31.38
C LYS A 11 -11.10 18.45 -30.75
N TYR A 12 -10.72 18.10 -29.53
CA TYR A 12 -11.44 17.09 -28.73
C TYR A 12 -12.74 17.71 -28.19
N LYS A 13 -13.83 16.93 -28.18
CA LYS A 13 -15.06 17.32 -27.47
C LYS A 13 -14.72 17.42 -25.99
N THR A 14 -14.85 18.61 -25.40
CA THR A 14 -14.85 18.78 -23.95
C THR A 14 -16.14 18.16 -23.42
N SER A 15 -16.05 16.93 -22.93
CA SER A 15 -17.15 16.24 -22.24
C SER A 15 -16.85 16.19 -20.75
N GLY A 16 -17.71 16.81 -19.95
CA GLY A 16 -17.68 16.70 -18.50
C GLY A 16 -18.32 17.92 -17.84
N ASN A 17 -19.58 17.80 -17.41
CA ASN A 17 -20.09 18.67 -16.36
C ASN A 17 -19.63 18.05 -15.05
N CYS A 18 -18.81 18.76 -14.26
CA CYS A 18 -18.57 18.35 -12.88
C CYS A 18 -19.85 18.62 -12.07
N SER A 19 -20.60 17.58 -11.71
CA SER A 19 -21.74 17.66 -10.81
C SER A 19 -21.30 17.49 -9.37
N PHE A 20 -22.07 18.05 -8.43
CA PHE A 20 -21.80 17.96 -7.00
C PHE A 20 -21.80 16.51 -6.47
N PHE A 21 -22.45 15.58 -7.19
CA PHE A 21 -22.57 14.17 -6.82
C PHE A 21 -21.57 13.24 -7.52
N ASP A 22 -20.63 13.78 -8.30
CA ASP A 22 -19.69 12.96 -9.09
C ASP A 22 -18.85 12.01 -8.21
N GLU A 23 -18.43 12.47 -7.02
CA GLU A 23 -17.65 11.63 -6.11
C GLU A 23 -18.45 10.41 -5.61
N GLN A 24 -19.75 10.58 -5.37
CA GLN A 24 -20.62 9.48 -4.94
C GLN A 24 -20.86 8.49 -6.08
N GLU A 25 -21.13 8.98 -7.29
CA GLU A 25 -21.29 8.14 -8.47
C GLU A 25 -20.01 7.38 -8.83
N ILE A 26 -18.83 8.01 -8.72
CA ILE A 26 -17.54 7.35 -8.95
C ILE A 26 -17.34 6.24 -7.92
N LYS A 27 -17.65 6.50 -6.64
CA LYS A 27 -17.52 5.50 -5.58
C LYS A 27 -18.46 4.30 -5.79
N GLU A 28 -19.70 4.54 -6.20
CA GLU A 28 -20.66 3.48 -6.47
C GLU A 28 -20.27 2.64 -7.70
N LYS A 29 -19.83 3.28 -8.78
CA LYS A 29 -19.28 2.59 -9.96
C LYS A 29 -18.05 1.75 -9.62
N LEU A 30 -17.15 2.27 -8.76
CA LEU A 30 -15.97 1.51 -8.31
C LEU A 30 -16.34 0.28 -7.48
N ARG A 31 -17.40 0.37 -6.67
CA ARG A 31 -17.96 -0.78 -5.93
C ARG A 31 -18.52 -1.84 -6.88
N GLU A 32 -19.27 -1.41 -7.90
CA GLU A 32 -19.83 -2.32 -8.91
C GLU A 32 -18.76 -3.03 -9.74
N ILE A 33 -17.69 -2.31 -10.12
CA ILE A 33 -16.55 -2.88 -10.86
C ILE A 33 -15.78 -3.90 -9.99
N GLY A 34 -15.85 -3.76 -8.66
CA GLY A 34 -15.23 -4.66 -7.70
C GLY A 34 -13.78 -4.28 -7.41
N ASN A 35 -13.59 -3.41 -6.41
CA ASN A 35 -12.26 -3.06 -5.94
C ASN A 35 -11.68 -4.19 -5.08
N PRO A 36 -10.51 -4.78 -5.43
CA PRO A 36 -9.89 -5.84 -4.62
C PRO A 36 -9.60 -5.39 -3.18
N LEU A 37 -9.34 -4.09 -2.95
CA LEU A 37 -9.11 -3.55 -1.62
C LEU A 37 -10.36 -3.56 -0.73
N GLU A 38 -11.55 -3.40 -1.31
CA GLU A 38 -12.80 -3.48 -0.53
C GLU A 38 -13.03 -4.91 -0.04
N LYS A 39 -12.76 -5.91 -0.89
CA LYS A 39 -12.82 -7.33 -0.50
C LYS A 39 -11.88 -7.64 0.66
N ILE A 40 -10.67 -7.07 0.66
CA ILE A 40 -9.72 -7.26 1.77
C ILE A 40 -10.28 -6.68 3.07
N ILE A 41 -10.90 -5.51 3.04
CA ILE A 41 -11.54 -4.91 4.22
C ILE A 41 -12.70 -5.76 4.73
N GLU A 42 -13.50 -6.33 3.84
CA GLU A 42 -14.64 -7.18 4.22
C GLU A 42 -14.20 -8.52 4.82
N VAL A 43 -13.09 -9.06 4.33
CA VAL A 43 -12.61 -10.39 4.73
C VAL A 43 -11.80 -10.32 6.02
N ILE A 44 -11.01 -9.27 6.21
CA ILE A 44 -10.01 -9.16 7.29
C ILE A 44 -10.48 -8.21 8.38
N ASP A 45 -10.56 -8.72 9.60
CA ASP A 45 -10.70 -7.88 10.79
C ASP A 45 -9.33 -7.34 11.22
N PHE A 46 -9.04 -6.10 10.82
CA PHE A 46 -7.75 -5.47 11.10
C PHE A 46 -7.50 -5.20 12.59
N GLU A 47 -8.55 -5.20 13.43
CA GLU A 47 -8.42 -5.04 14.88
C GLU A 47 -7.63 -6.19 15.52
N MET A 48 -7.58 -7.37 14.87
CA MET A 48 -6.80 -8.51 15.36
C MET A 48 -5.29 -8.24 15.39
N PHE A 49 -4.80 -7.31 14.55
CA PHE A 49 -3.40 -6.90 14.52
C PHE A 49 -3.09 -5.82 15.56
N LEU A 50 -4.11 -5.15 16.11
CA LEU A 50 -3.94 -4.06 17.07
C LEU A 50 -3.17 -4.54 18.30
N SER A 51 -3.53 -5.69 18.87
CA SER A 51 -2.84 -6.23 20.05
C SER A 51 -1.35 -6.51 19.79
N LEU A 52 -1.00 -6.97 18.59
CA LEU A 52 0.39 -7.21 18.20
C LEU A 52 1.15 -5.89 17.98
N LEU A 53 0.48 -4.89 17.40
CA LEU A 53 1.05 -3.56 17.15
C LEU A 53 1.23 -2.78 18.46
N GLU A 54 0.19 -2.68 19.29
CA GLU A 54 0.19 -1.94 20.55
C GLU A 54 1.18 -2.51 21.56
N THR A 55 1.20 -3.83 21.78
CA THR A 55 2.14 -4.45 22.72
C THR A 55 3.59 -4.07 22.41
N GLN A 56 3.90 -3.87 21.13
CA GLN A 56 5.25 -3.60 20.66
C GLN A 56 5.52 -2.09 20.51
N MET A 57 4.49 -1.27 20.23
CA MET A 57 4.62 0.18 20.07
C MET A 57 4.46 0.96 21.38
N LEU A 58 3.78 0.40 22.39
CA LEU A 58 3.63 0.95 23.73
C LEU A 58 4.90 0.79 24.58
N ASN A 59 6.03 1.28 24.07
CA ASN A 59 7.12 1.68 24.94
C ASN A 59 6.77 3.05 25.54
N HIS A 60 6.25 2.97 26.77
CA HIS A 60 5.94 3.96 27.81
C HIS A 60 6.82 5.23 27.97
N ASN A 61 7.26 5.91 26.90
CA ASN A 61 8.13 7.08 27.03
C ASN A 61 7.78 8.24 26.09
N LYS A 62 6.56 8.77 26.19
CA LYS A 62 6.33 10.19 25.90
C LYS A 62 5.48 10.85 27.00
N LYS A 63 6.17 11.21 28.09
CA LYS A 63 5.83 12.37 28.91
C LYS A 63 5.97 13.62 28.03
N ASN A 64 5.01 13.89 27.15
CA ASN A 64 4.74 15.24 26.65
C ASN A 64 3.50 15.19 25.76
N ASN A 65 2.42 15.79 26.24
CA ASN A 65 1.20 16.12 25.48
C ASN A 65 1.42 17.29 24.50
N ALA A 66 2.67 17.54 24.12
CA ALA A 66 3.09 18.65 23.26
C ALA A 66 3.56 18.07 21.92
N GLY A 67 2.60 17.78 21.04
CA GLY A 67 2.86 17.26 19.70
C GLY A 67 1.56 16.91 18.97
N ALA A 68 1.62 16.80 17.64
CA ALA A 68 0.52 16.26 16.86
C ALA A 68 0.23 14.82 17.31
N ASN A 69 -1.05 14.47 17.42
CA ASN A 69 -1.45 13.11 17.77
C ASN A 69 -0.83 12.13 16.76
N PRO A 70 -0.21 11.04 17.24
CA PRO A 70 0.29 10.00 16.35
C PRO A 70 -0.85 9.42 15.52
N PHE A 71 -0.54 9.04 14.28
CA PHE A 71 -1.50 8.34 13.42
C PHE A 71 -1.86 6.97 14.01
N ASP A 72 -3.04 6.48 13.62
CA ASP A 72 -3.48 5.14 13.97
C ASP A 72 -2.51 4.08 13.43
N VAL A 73 -2.11 3.16 14.30
CA VAL A 73 -1.19 2.06 14.00
C VAL A 73 -1.79 1.07 13.00
N VAL A 74 -3.11 0.88 13.03
CA VAL A 74 -3.80 0.02 12.06
C VAL A 74 -3.77 0.66 10.67
N MET A 75 -4.03 1.97 10.59
CA MET A 75 -3.89 2.72 9.35
C MET A 75 -2.47 2.62 8.78
N MET A 76 -1.44 2.76 9.61
CA MET A 76 -0.05 2.61 9.17
C MET A 76 0.25 1.21 8.65
N PHE A 77 -0.28 0.17 9.30
CA PHE A 77 -0.14 -1.20 8.80
C PHE A 77 -0.85 -1.40 7.45
N LYS A 78 -2.04 -0.83 7.26
CA LYS A 78 -2.73 -0.83 5.97
C LYS A 78 -1.92 -0.14 4.88
N ILE A 79 -1.23 0.96 5.19
CA ILE A 79 -0.31 1.62 4.24
C ILE A 79 0.82 0.66 3.81
N MET A 80 1.38 -0.11 4.74
CA MET A 80 2.41 -1.10 4.40
C MET A 80 1.88 -2.21 3.49
N ILE A 81 0.64 -2.64 3.68
CA ILE A 81 -0.04 -3.59 2.78
C ILE A 81 -0.17 -2.98 1.38
N LEU A 82 -0.55 -1.70 1.27
CA LEU A 82 -0.62 -1.00 -0.03
C LEU A 82 0.75 -0.93 -0.72
N GLN A 83 1.81 -0.59 0.03
CA GLN A 83 3.17 -0.56 -0.50
C GLN A 83 3.58 -1.93 -1.03
N ARG A 84 3.18 -2.99 -0.33
CA ARG A 84 3.53 -4.36 -0.66
C ARG A 84 2.77 -4.87 -1.88
N TYR A 85 1.45 -4.70 -1.91
CA TYR A 85 0.59 -5.18 -3.00
C TYR A 85 0.80 -4.43 -4.32
N TYR A 86 1.07 -3.13 -4.25
CA TYR A 86 1.27 -2.29 -5.44
C TYR A 86 2.75 -1.98 -5.75
N GLY A 87 3.68 -2.53 -4.97
CA GLY A 87 5.12 -2.31 -5.15
C GLY A 87 5.55 -0.85 -5.01
N LEU A 88 4.92 -0.09 -4.11
CA LEU A 88 5.15 1.35 -3.94
C LEU A 88 6.30 1.62 -2.97
N GLY A 89 7.18 2.53 -3.35
CA GLY A 89 8.20 3.08 -2.45
C GLY A 89 7.60 4.04 -1.42
N ASP A 90 8.37 4.37 -0.38
CA ASP A 90 7.94 5.30 0.68
C ASP A 90 7.68 6.72 0.13
N SER A 91 8.42 7.19 -0.88
CA SER A 91 8.20 8.50 -1.50
C SER A 91 6.95 8.59 -2.38
N GLN A 92 6.49 7.46 -2.89
CA GLN A 92 5.33 7.41 -3.79
C GLN A 92 4.03 7.28 -3.02
N ILE A 93 4.06 6.73 -1.80
CA ILE A 93 2.86 6.33 -1.08
C ILE A 93 1.95 7.53 -0.77
N GLU A 94 2.53 8.66 -0.35
CA GLU A 94 1.78 9.88 -0.04
C GLU A 94 1.02 10.37 -1.28
N TYR A 95 1.72 10.52 -2.40
CA TYR A 95 1.12 10.94 -3.66
C TYR A 95 0.01 9.97 -4.11
N GLN A 96 0.26 8.66 -4.05
CA GLN A 96 -0.72 7.65 -4.48
C GLN A 96 -1.96 7.64 -3.58
N ILE A 97 -1.82 7.84 -2.27
CA ILE A 97 -2.96 7.96 -1.36
C ILE A 97 -3.75 9.23 -1.67
N ILE A 98 -3.09 10.35 -1.97
CA ILE A 98 -3.79 11.60 -2.32
C ILE A 98 -4.58 11.46 -3.62
N ASP A 99 -3.98 10.83 -4.63
CA ASP A 99 -4.52 10.69 -5.98
C ASP A 99 -5.65 9.65 -6.09
N ARG A 100 -5.54 8.53 -5.33
CA ARG A 100 -6.46 7.39 -5.48
C ARG A 100 -7.52 7.33 -4.38
N ILE A 101 -8.77 7.58 -4.78
CA ILE A 101 -9.95 7.44 -3.90
C ILE A 101 -10.06 6.02 -3.31
N SER A 102 -9.67 5.00 -4.08
CA SER A 102 -9.63 3.61 -3.61
C SER A 102 -8.69 3.40 -2.43
N PHE A 103 -7.54 4.10 -2.40
CA PHE A 103 -6.57 3.99 -1.31
C PHE A 103 -7.06 4.73 -0.08
N LYS A 104 -7.61 5.94 -0.25
CA LYS A 104 -8.27 6.67 0.85
C LYS A 104 -9.39 5.83 1.49
N SER A 105 -10.23 5.22 0.65
CA SER A 105 -11.32 4.35 1.11
C SER A 105 -10.79 3.13 1.87
N PHE A 106 -9.70 2.52 1.41
CA PHE A 106 -9.05 1.40 2.12
C PHE A 106 -8.50 1.80 3.49
N LEU A 107 -7.91 2.99 3.58
CA LEU A 107 -7.36 3.54 4.81
C LEU A 107 -8.43 4.12 5.75
N GLY A 108 -9.69 4.24 5.30
CA GLY A 108 -10.75 4.90 6.07
C GLY A 108 -10.62 6.42 6.12
N LEU A 109 -9.90 7.03 5.19
CA LEU A 109 -9.67 8.46 5.08
C LEU A 109 -10.75 9.14 4.21
N SER A 110 -11.19 10.31 4.63
CA SER A 110 -12.00 11.26 3.87
C SER A 110 -11.12 12.26 3.09
N ASN A 111 -11.70 13.00 2.14
CA ASN A 111 -10.93 13.90 1.25
C ASN A 111 -10.17 15.02 1.99
N GLY A 112 -10.56 15.38 3.21
CA GLY A 112 -9.88 16.39 4.04
C GLY A 112 -8.96 15.83 5.13
N ASP A 113 -8.87 14.51 5.27
CA ASP A 113 -8.06 13.90 6.33
C ASP A 113 -6.57 13.98 5.99
N LYS A 114 -5.75 14.06 7.04
CA LYS A 114 -4.29 14.15 6.89
C LYS A 114 -3.74 12.81 6.41
N VAL A 115 -3.01 12.84 5.30
CA VAL A 115 -2.24 11.69 4.80
C VAL A 115 -0.86 11.69 5.45
N PRO A 116 -0.35 10.53 5.91
CA PRO A 116 1.03 10.40 6.35
C PRO A 116 2.04 10.78 5.27
N ASP A 117 3.06 11.54 5.67
CA ASP A 117 4.20 11.80 4.80
C ASP A 117 5.12 10.56 4.69
N GLU A 118 5.98 10.57 3.68
CA GLU A 118 7.01 9.53 3.46
C GLU A 118 7.82 9.24 4.74
N LYS A 119 8.21 10.29 5.47
CA LYS A 119 9.07 10.16 6.66
C LYS A 119 8.37 9.45 7.80
N THR A 120 7.07 9.69 7.96
CA THR A 120 6.24 9.08 8.99
C THR A 120 6.06 7.59 8.69
N VAL A 121 5.78 7.25 7.42
CA VAL A 121 5.67 5.84 6.99
C VAL A 121 7.01 5.12 7.19
N TRP A 122 8.11 5.75 6.80
CA TRP A 122 9.46 5.21 6.99
C TRP A 122 9.78 4.99 8.48
N ALA A 123 9.54 5.98 9.34
CA ALA A 123 9.80 5.88 10.78
C ALA A 123 8.95 4.78 11.45
N PHE A 124 7.71 4.60 11.00
CA PHE A 124 6.86 3.51 11.47
C PHE A 124 7.43 2.14 11.07
N ARG A 125 7.78 1.98 9.79
CA ARG A 125 8.39 0.76 9.24
C ARG A 125 9.67 0.39 9.98
N GLU A 126 10.56 1.36 10.19
CA GLU A 126 11.80 1.17 10.95
C GLU A 126 11.51 0.71 12.38
N SER A 127 10.54 1.35 13.06
CA SER A 127 10.17 1.01 14.43
C SER A 127 9.72 -0.45 14.60
N ILE A 128 8.89 -0.96 13.67
CA ILE A 128 8.39 -2.34 13.74
C ILE A 128 9.39 -3.36 13.23
N THR A 129 10.29 -2.96 12.31
CA THR A 129 11.36 -3.81 11.78
C THR A 129 12.42 -4.06 12.84
N ASN A 130 12.84 -3.01 13.56
CA ASN A 130 13.80 -3.11 14.66
C ASN A 130 13.30 -4.00 15.82
N LYS A 131 11.98 -4.16 15.94
CA LYS A 131 11.35 -5.05 16.94
C LYS A 131 11.11 -6.47 16.42
N GLY A 132 11.40 -6.75 15.14
CA GLY A 132 11.17 -8.06 14.52
C GLY A 132 9.69 -8.46 14.42
N VAL A 133 8.79 -7.48 14.38
CA VAL A 133 7.33 -7.71 14.41
C VAL A 133 6.76 -7.73 12.99
N ILE A 134 7.41 -7.04 12.05
CA ILE A 134 6.97 -6.93 10.66
C ILE A 134 6.74 -8.31 10.02
N GLU A 135 7.66 -9.25 10.22
CA GLU A 135 7.57 -10.61 9.67
C GLU A 135 6.37 -11.37 10.23
N LYS A 136 6.12 -11.24 11.55
CA LYS A 136 4.97 -11.90 12.21
C LYS A 136 3.64 -11.34 11.75
N LEU A 137 3.55 -10.02 11.56
CA LEU A 137 2.35 -9.35 11.08
C LEU A 137 1.99 -9.82 9.68
N PHE A 138 2.95 -9.83 8.77
CA PHE A 138 2.69 -10.25 7.40
C PHE A 138 2.49 -11.76 7.27
N ALA A 139 3.17 -12.58 8.07
CA ALA A 139 2.87 -14.01 8.13
C ALA A 139 1.41 -14.25 8.56
N ALA A 140 0.98 -13.63 9.66
CA ALA A 140 -0.41 -13.72 10.12
C ALA A 140 -1.42 -13.18 9.10
N PHE A 141 -1.06 -12.12 8.37
CA PHE A 141 -1.87 -11.56 7.29
C PHE A 141 -2.02 -12.54 6.12
N THR A 142 -0.92 -13.14 5.66
CA THR A 142 -0.92 -14.14 4.58
C THR A 142 -1.68 -15.39 4.99
N ASP A 143 -1.43 -15.93 6.18
CA ASP A 143 -2.13 -17.10 6.72
C ASP A 143 -3.65 -16.87 6.75
N PHE A 144 -4.07 -15.66 7.13
CA PHE A 144 -5.47 -15.30 7.16
C PHE A 144 -6.07 -15.21 5.75
N LEU A 145 -5.37 -14.60 4.80
CA LEU A 145 -5.80 -14.56 3.39
C LEU A 145 -5.92 -15.96 2.78
N GLU A 146 -4.94 -16.82 3.03
CA GLU A 146 -4.93 -18.21 2.58
C GLU A 146 -6.11 -18.99 3.18
N SER A 147 -6.40 -18.81 4.47
CA SER A 147 -7.55 -19.45 5.12
C SER A 147 -8.90 -19.07 4.50
N LYS A 148 -8.95 -17.93 3.81
CA LYS A 148 -10.13 -17.37 3.13
C LYS A 148 -10.13 -17.67 1.64
N GLY A 149 -9.12 -18.38 1.13
CA GLY A 149 -9.00 -18.76 -0.29
C GLY A 149 -8.48 -17.64 -1.19
N PHE A 150 -7.87 -16.59 -0.62
CA PHE A 150 -7.23 -15.53 -1.40
C PHE A 150 -5.74 -15.84 -1.53
N LEU A 151 -5.32 -16.25 -2.73
CA LEU A 151 -3.91 -16.36 -3.08
C LEU A 151 -3.41 -15.00 -3.56
N MET A 152 -2.60 -14.33 -2.75
CA MET A 152 -1.87 -13.15 -3.17
C MET A 152 -0.61 -13.65 -3.90
N ASN A 153 -0.45 -13.29 -5.18
CA ASN A 153 0.80 -13.53 -5.93
C ASN A 153 1.88 -12.58 -5.39
N GLU A 154 2.38 -12.91 -4.21
CA GLU A 154 3.42 -12.17 -3.53
C GLU A 154 4.67 -13.05 -3.41
N PRO A 155 5.86 -12.55 -3.78
CA PRO A 155 7.08 -13.29 -3.47
C PRO A 155 7.23 -13.39 -1.94
N PRO A 156 7.68 -14.53 -1.39
CA PRO A 156 7.82 -14.71 0.06
C PRO A 156 8.71 -13.63 0.67
N PHE A 157 8.48 -13.31 1.95
CA PHE A 157 9.36 -12.47 2.77
C PHE A 157 10.76 -13.10 2.83
N GLY A 158 11.64 -12.74 1.90
CA GLY A 158 12.95 -13.38 1.88
C GLY A 158 13.80 -13.22 0.62
N CYS A 159 13.82 -12.06 -0.03
CA CYS A 159 14.91 -11.64 -0.94
C CYS A 159 14.61 -10.27 -1.57
N GLY A 160 14.76 -9.16 -0.82
CA GLY A 160 14.56 -7.85 -1.46
C GLY A 160 14.54 -6.61 -0.58
N TRP A 161 14.60 -6.73 0.74
CA TRP A 161 14.71 -5.56 1.63
C TRP A 161 16.12 -5.37 2.18
N THR A 162 17.16 -5.55 1.34
CA THR A 162 18.51 -5.03 1.58
C THR A 162 19.24 -4.76 0.27
N GLN A 163 19.09 -3.57 -0.32
CA GLN A 163 20.15 -2.84 -1.06
C GLN A 163 19.55 -1.48 -1.44
N THR A 164 19.83 -0.39 -0.72
CA THR A 164 20.97 0.45 -1.09
C THR A 164 21.81 0.81 0.14
N SER A 165 22.73 -0.07 0.52
CA SER A 165 23.96 0.39 1.16
C SER A 165 25.02 0.56 0.06
N PRO A 166 25.70 1.71 -0.06
CA PRO A 166 26.66 2.00 -1.13
C PRO A 166 27.98 1.22 -1.02
N ILE A 167 28.06 0.27 -0.08
CA ILE A 167 29.26 -0.53 0.13
C ILE A 167 28.96 -1.93 -0.39
N GLY A 168 29.48 -2.20 -1.59
CA GLY A 168 29.34 -3.49 -2.25
C GLY A 168 29.87 -4.61 -1.37
N ASN A 169 29.08 -5.68 -1.26
CA ASN A 169 29.55 -7.05 -1.11
C ASN A 169 28.45 -7.98 -1.64
N SER A 170 28.84 -8.80 -2.62
CA SER A 170 28.03 -9.81 -3.29
C SER A 170 27.67 -10.95 -2.35
N CYS A 171 26.39 -11.27 -2.21
CA CYS A 171 25.96 -12.55 -1.66
C CYS A 171 25.52 -13.47 -2.81
N SER A 172 26.42 -14.37 -3.19
CA SER A 172 26.05 -15.62 -3.84
C SER A 172 25.28 -16.47 -2.85
N ASN A 173 24.05 -16.89 -3.19
CA ASN A 173 23.70 -18.29 -3.05
C ASN A 173 22.40 -18.61 -3.80
N SER A 174 22.58 -19.57 -4.70
CA SER A 174 21.61 -20.45 -5.32
C SER A 174 20.54 -20.93 -4.33
N LEU A 175 19.29 -20.51 -4.53
CA LEU A 175 18.05 -21.22 -4.22
C LEU A 175 16.87 -20.30 -4.57
N CYS A 176 16.66 -20.10 -5.86
CA CYS A 176 15.37 -19.66 -6.39
C CYS A 176 14.97 -20.69 -7.46
N PRO A 177 13.85 -21.41 -7.31
CA PRO A 177 13.32 -22.20 -8.41
C PRO A 177 12.86 -21.25 -9.54
N PRO A 178 13.02 -21.64 -10.81
CA PRO A 178 12.55 -20.82 -11.92
C PRO A 178 11.03 -20.72 -11.88
N ILE A 179 10.53 -19.50 -12.08
CA ILE A 179 9.10 -19.20 -12.25
C ILE A 179 8.69 -19.81 -13.59
N GLU A 180 8.10 -21.01 -13.59
CA GLU A 180 7.44 -21.54 -14.77
C GLU A 180 6.18 -20.73 -15.05
N HIS A 181 6.24 -20.00 -16.18
CA HIS A 181 5.15 -19.22 -16.73
C HIS A 181 4.17 -20.19 -17.42
N SER A 182 3.27 -20.83 -16.67
CA SER A 182 2.20 -21.65 -17.26
C SER A 182 1.02 -20.75 -17.65
N PHE A 183 1.12 -20.14 -18.84
CA PHE A 183 -0.03 -19.59 -19.54
C PHE A 183 -0.68 -20.78 -20.28
N ASP A 184 -1.79 -21.29 -19.77
CA ASP A 184 -2.54 -22.37 -20.40
C ASP A 184 -3.35 -21.78 -21.58
N GLU A 185 -2.78 -21.85 -22.79
CA GLU A 185 -3.51 -21.74 -24.04
C GLU A 185 -4.24 -23.06 -24.31
N ARG A 186 -5.54 -23.12 -24.00
CA ARG A 186 -6.52 -23.97 -24.70
C ARG A 186 -7.97 -23.72 -24.23
N ALA A 187 -8.76 -23.08 -25.09
CA ALA A 187 -9.99 -23.61 -25.70
C ALA A 187 -10.67 -22.51 -26.53
#